data_AF-X1QR25-F1
#
_entry.id   AF-X1QR25-F1
#
_cell.length_a   1.000
_cell.length_b   1.000
_cell.length_c   1.000
_cell.angle_alpha   90.00
_cell.angle_beta   90.00
_cell.angle_gamma   90.00
#
_symmetry.space_group_name_H-M   'P 1'
#
loop_
_entity.id
_entity.type
_entity.pdbx_description
1 polymer ?
#
loop_
_entity_poly.entity_id
_entity_poly.type
_entity_poly.pdbx_seq_one_letter_code
_entity_poly.pdbx_strand_id
1 'polypeptide(L)'
;GYLFGQYKKLTNTFTGALTGKGLEWAGSLVRTEATGYGLVYFVSRMLQERGIDWNDKKVAISGSGNVAIYAAQKAQQLGAKVITMSD
;
A
#
# COMPACT_ATOMS: atom_id res chain seq x y z
N GLY A 1 12.71 -12.08 -5.51
CA GLY A 1 14.14 -12.27 -5.20
C GLY A 1 14.94 -12.78 -6.39
N TYR A 2 14.48 -13.83 -7.08
CA TYR A 2 15.25 -14.53 -8.13
C TYR A 2 15.82 -13.63 -9.22
N LEU A 3 15.03 -12.69 -9.76
CA LEU A 3 15.51 -11.76 -10.78
C LEU A 3 16.68 -10.88 -10.31
N PHE A 4 16.59 -10.33 -9.09
CA PHE A 4 17.67 -9.52 -8.54
C PHE A 4 18.93 -10.35 -8.25
N GLY A 5 18.76 -11.58 -7.77
CA GLY A 5 19.86 -12.52 -7.55
C GLY A 5 20.60 -12.85 -8.85
N GLN A 6 19.86 -13.15 -9.92
CA GLN A 6 20.45 -13.42 -11.23
C GLN A 6 21.08 -12.17 -11.86
N TYR A 7 20.42 -11.02 -11.78
CA TYR A 7 21.00 -9.74 -12.21
C TYR A 7 22.35 -9.49 -11.53
N LYS A 8 22.39 -9.54 -10.18
CA LYS A 8 23.61 -9.34 -9.39
C LYS A 8 24.71 -10.31 -9.80
N LYS A 9 24.37 -11.58 -10.07
CA LYS A 9 25.34 -12.60 -10.49
C LYS A 9 25.96 -12.30 -11.86
N LEU A 10 25.15 -11.84 -12.83
CA LEU A 10 25.62 -11.53 -14.18
C LEU A 10 26.42 -10.23 -14.25
N THR A 11 25.99 -9.19 -13.52
CA THR A 11 26.62 -7.87 -13.59
C THR A 11 27.73 -7.67 -12.56
N ASN A 12 27.82 -8.55 -11.56
CA ASN A 12 28.69 -8.42 -10.39
C ASN A 12 28.55 -7.06 -9.67
N THR A 13 27.34 -6.49 -9.65
CA THR A 13 27.06 -5.21 -9.01
C THR A 13 25.85 -5.31 -8.08
N PHE A 14 25.94 -4.63 -6.93
CA PHE A 14 24.82 -4.48 -6.00
C PHE A 14 24.25 -3.08 -6.11
N THR A 15 23.28 -2.90 -7.01
CA THR A 15 22.69 -1.59 -7.32
C THR A 15 21.16 -1.64 -7.24
N GLY A 16 20.51 -0.48 -7.27
CA GLY A 16 19.06 -0.33 -7.20
C GLY A 16 18.29 -0.72 -8.47
N ALA A 17 18.73 -1.74 -9.22
CA ALA A 17 18.14 -2.10 -10.51
C ALA A 17 16.68 -2.57 -10.44
N LEU A 18 16.25 -3.13 -9.30
CA LEU A 18 14.88 -3.58 -9.06
C LEU A 18 14.34 -3.02 -7.74
N THR A 19 13.05 -2.69 -7.72
CA THR A 19 12.28 -2.31 -6.52
C THR A 19 11.42 -3.47 -6.04
N GLY A 20 10.77 -3.33 -4.87
CA GLY A 20 10.05 -4.43 -4.23
C GLY A 20 10.97 -5.53 -3.68
N LYS A 21 12.21 -5.16 -3.37
CA LYS A 21 13.22 -6.01 -2.72
C LYS A 21 12.81 -6.31 -1.28
N GLY A 22 13.34 -7.41 -0.72
CA GLY A 22 13.18 -7.73 0.70
C GLY A 22 14.01 -6.80 1.57
N LEU A 23 13.56 -6.54 2.79
CA LEU A 23 14.18 -5.56 3.69
C LEU A 23 15.67 -5.87 3.95
N GLU A 24 16.02 -7.14 4.14
CA GLU A 24 17.39 -7.63 4.35
C GLU A 24 18.36 -7.30 3.19
N TRP A 25 17.85 -6.89 2.02
CA TRP A 25 18.66 -6.60 0.84
C TRP A 25 18.16 -5.37 0.09
N ALA A 26 18.03 -4.26 0.82
CA ALA A 26 17.68 -2.93 0.32
C ALA A 26 16.24 -2.79 -0.21
N GLY A 27 15.32 -3.56 0.36
CA GLY A 27 13.89 -3.25 0.33
C GLY A 27 13.56 -1.98 1.11
N SER A 28 12.39 -1.40 0.84
CA SER A 28 11.92 -0.21 1.54
C SER A 28 10.81 -0.59 2.52
N LEU A 29 10.83 0.00 3.71
CA LEU A 29 9.71 -0.06 4.65
C LEU A 29 8.46 0.55 4.02
N VAL A 30 7.28 0.18 4.51
CA VAL A 30 5.97 0.65 4.02
C VAL A 30 5.65 0.20 2.58
N ARG A 31 6.56 -0.49 1.88
CA ARG A 31 6.35 -0.91 0.49
C ARG A 31 5.12 -1.81 0.30
N THR A 32 4.77 -2.62 1.29
CA THR A 32 3.60 -3.51 1.21
C THR A 32 2.31 -2.70 1.30
N GLU A 33 2.32 -1.67 2.14
CA GLU A 33 1.20 -0.79 2.47
C GLU A 33 1.01 0.34 1.45
N ALA A 34 2.08 0.70 0.74
CA ALA A 34 2.21 1.96 0.00
C ALA A 34 1.00 2.29 -0.89
N THR A 35 0.51 1.33 -1.68
CA THR A 35 -0.60 1.59 -2.61
C THR A 35 -1.92 1.79 -1.87
N GLY A 36 -2.24 0.95 -0.89
CA GLY A 36 -3.47 1.06 -0.10
C GLY A 36 -3.49 2.35 0.73
N TYR A 37 -2.36 2.69 1.36
CA TYR A 37 -2.21 3.94 2.12
C TYR A 37 -2.29 5.16 1.20
N GLY A 38 -1.60 5.13 0.06
CA GLY A 38 -1.62 6.21 -0.93
C GLY A 38 -3.03 6.49 -1.45
N LEU A 39 -3.83 5.45 -1.72
CA LEU A 39 -5.24 5.60 -2.09
C LEU A 39 -6.03 6.35 -1.02
N VAL A 40 -5.90 5.94 0.25
CA VAL A 40 -6.64 6.57 1.35
C VAL A 40 -6.16 8.01 1.57
N TYR A 41 -4.87 8.31 1.42
CA TYR A 41 -4.36 9.68 1.50
C TYR A 41 -4.91 10.56 0.37
N PHE A 42 -4.99 10.03 -0.85
CA PHE A 42 -5.59 10.74 -1.97
C PHE A 42 -7.07 11.06 -1.71
N VAL A 43 -7.85 10.06 -1.28
CA VAL A 43 -9.26 10.26 -0.92
C VAL A 43 -9.41 11.21 0.26
N SER A 44 -8.53 11.15 1.25
CA SER A 44 -8.52 12.08 2.39
C SER A 44 -8.44 13.51 1.91
N ARG A 45 -7.58 13.80 0.93
CA ARG A 45 -7.49 15.15 0.37
C ARG A 45 -8.78 15.55 -0.35
N MET A 46 -9.37 14.65 -1.14
CA MET A 46 -10.64 14.92 -1.82
C MET A 46 -11.80 15.19 -0.85
N LEU A 47 -11.84 14.48 0.29
CA LEU A 47 -12.85 14.69 1.33
C LEU A 47 -12.65 16.03 2.04
N GLN A 48 -11.40 16.39 2.34
CA GLN A 48 -11.04 17.68 2.95
C GLN A 48 -11.48 18.88 2.11
N GLU A 49 -11.31 18.84 0.79
CA GLU A 49 -11.78 19.89 -0.13
C GLU A 49 -13.31 20.10 -0.07
N ARG A 50 -14.05 19.11 0.44
CA ARG A 50 -15.51 19.15 0.61
C ARG A 50 -15.95 19.33 2.07
N GLY A 51 -15.01 19.56 2.99
CA GLY A 51 -15.30 19.64 4.42
C GLY A 51 -15.81 18.33 5.02
N ILE A 52 -15.49 17.18 4.42
CA ILE A 52 -15.92 15.86 4.87
C ILE A 52 -14.77 15.18 5.62
N ASP A 53 -15.09 14.58 6.77
CA ASP A 53 -14.19 13.76 7.57
C ASP A 53 -14.52 12.26 7.47
N TRP A 54 -13.53 11.41 7.76
CA TRP A 54 -13.59 9.95 7.73
C TRP A 54 -14.44 9.33 8.83
N ASN A 55 -14.59 10.01 9.97
CA ASN A 55 -15.33 9.49 11.12
C ASN A 55 -16.73 8.99 10.73
N ASP A 56 -17.01 7.75 11.12
CA ASP A 56 -18.26 7.00 10.87
C ASP A 56 -18.64 6.80 9.39
N LYS A 57 -17.76 7.14 8.43
CA LYS A 57 -18.03 6.89 7.01
C LYS A 57 -18.02 5.40 6.73
N LYS A 58 -19.07 4.92 6.07
CA LYS A 58 -19.14 3.55 5.57
C LYS A 58 -18.32 3.44 4.28
N VAL A 59 -17.35 2.54 4.25
CA VAL A 59 -16.45 2.33 3.12
C VAL A 59 -16.62 0.91 2.62
N ALA A 60 -17.06 0.75 1.37
CA ALA A 60 -17.08 -0.54 0.70
C ALA A 60 -15.77 -0.73 -0.07
N ILE A 61 -15.09 -1.85 0.16
CA ILE A 61 -13.86 -2.22 -0.54
C ILE A 61 -14.11 -3.56 -1.25
N SER A 62 -13.61 -3.69 -2.47
CA SER A 62 -13.52 -4.96 -3.19
C SER A 62 -12.07 -5.44 -3.27
N GLY A 63 -11.91 -6.76 -3.24
CA GLY A 63 -10.61 -7.44 -3.24
C GLY A 63 -10.07 -7.74 -1.84
N SER A 64 -9.09 -8.65 -1.81
CA SER A 64 -8.48 -9.20 -0.60
C SER A 64 -6.94 -9.19 -0.65
N GLY A 65 -6.35 -8.64 -1.73
CA GLY A 65 -4.90 -8.50 -1.87
C GLY A 65 -4.31 -7.30 -1.12
N ASN A 66 -2.99 -7.12 -1.23
CA ASN A 66 -2.23 -6.07 -0.51
C ASN A 66 -2.89 -4.69 -0.58
N VAL A 67 -3.34 -4.26 -1.77
CA VAL A 67 -3.95 -2.94 -1.93
C VAL A 67 -5.20 -2.80 -1.06
N ALA A 68 -6.09 -3.79 -1.11
CA ALA A 68 -7.37 -3.75 -0.42
C ALA A 68 -7.19 -3.81 1.11
N ILE A 69 -6.37 -4.74 1.61
CA ILE A 69 -6.16 -4.90 3.06
C ILE A 69 -5.53 -3.65 3.69
N TYR A 70 -4.59 -2.99 2.99
CA TYR A 70 -3.93 -1.80 3.54
C TYR A 70 -4.74 -0.53 3.33
N ALA A 71 -5.59 -0.47 2.30
CA ALA A 71 -6.62 0.57 2.19
C ALA A 71 -7.63 0.46 3.34
N ALA A 72 -8.11 -0.76 3.63
CA ALA A 72 -9.00 -1.02 4.75
C ALA A 72 -8.36 -0.62 6.09
N GLN A 73 -7.13 -1.06 6.33
CA GLN A 73 -6.38 -0.72 7.55
C GLN A 73 -6.24 0.79 7.72
N LYS A 74 -5.85 1.53 6.67
CA LYS A 74 -5.68 2.99 6.77
C LYS A 74 -7.01 3.72 6.95
N ALA A 75 -8.06 3.31 6.26
CA ALA A 75 -9.38 3.92 6.41
C ALA A 75 -9.91 3.73 7.85
N GLN A 76 -9.73 2.54 8.43
CA GLN A 76 -10.10 2.26 9.82
C GLN A 76 -9.28 3.09 10.83
N GLN A 77 -7.97 3.27 10.60
CA GLN A 77 -7.13 4.16 11.42
C GLN A 77 -7.62 5.61 11.44
N LEU A 78 -8.33 6.03 10.39
CA LEU A 78 -8.92 7.37 10.27
C LEU A 78 -10.38 7.43 10.77
N GLY A 79 -10.91 6.37 11.38
CA GLY A 79 -12.25 6.36 11.98
C GLY A 79 -13.38 5.90 11.05
N ALA A 80 -13.06 5.44 9.84
CA ALA A 80 -14.05 4.90 8.91
C ALA A 80 -14.48 3.47 9.28
N LYS A 81 -15.71 3.10 8.90
CA LYS A 81 -16.26 1.74 9.03
C LYS A 81 -16.17 1.03 7.68
N VAL A 82 -15.18 0.16 7.53
CA VAL A 82 -15.09 -0.72 6.35
C VAL A 82 -16.15 -1.81 6.47
N ILE A 83 -17.06 -1.88 5.48
CA ILE A 83 -18.26 -2.75 5.54
C ILE A 83 -18.20 -3.95 4.59
N THR A 84 -17.29 -3.96 3.62
CA THR A 84 -17.12 -5.08 2.69
C THR A 84 -15.65 -5.32 2.37
N MET A 85 -15.34 -6.56 2.05
CA MET A 85 -14.14 -7.07 1.39
C MET A 85 -14.60 -8.20 0.44
N SER A 86 -13.84 -8.55 -0.59
CA SER A 86 -14.21 -9.65 -1.52
C SER A 86 -13.00 -10.44 -2.00
N ASP A 87 -13.20 -11.65 -2.51
CA ASP A 87 -12.19 -12.48 -3.18
C ASP A 87 -12.66 -12.99 -4.56
#